data_AF-A0A920VDX9-F1
#
_entry.id   AF-A0A920VDX9-F1
#
_cell.length_a   1.000
_cell.length_b   1.000
_cell.length_c   1.000
_cell.angle_alpha   90.00
_cell.angle_beta   90.00
_cell.angle_gamma   90.00
#
_symmetry.space_group_name_H-M   'P 1'
#
loop_
_entity.id
_entity.type
_entity.pdbx_description
1 polymer ?
#
loop_
_entity_poly.entity_id
_entity_poly.type
_entity_poly.pdbx_seq_one_letter_code
_entity_poly.pdbx_strand_id
1 'polypeptide(L)'
;MPEERSTKRVPRQRVLNIRVSAGKRLGRATTNDLSEAGIQKAVESAHQNTLLMPADEDFLGLPQPIRNITVDSWDEATAFCSPETRATIVRGVCLQGVEHNLNVSGPAEQAFKRLPWSAAEEHEPTMLGHSPGCIINTMSESSAGWAKGGGWRLSDLDTEALGKEAVSKAVEGRNPVAVDPGRYPVVLDTYAVDDILEALSMYGMALRPYRRAAVG
;
A
#
# COMPACT_ATOMS: atom_id res chain seq x y z
N MET A 1 -19.77 -28.82 -20.11
CA MET A 1 -19.44 -27.39 -20.23
C MET A 1 -18.23 -27.13 -19.36
N PRO A 2 -17.08 -26.70 -19.90
CA PRO A 2 -15.92 -26.42 -19.07
C PRO A 2 -15.98 -24.99 -18.53
N GLU A 3 -15.80 -24.85 -17.22
CA GLU A 3 -15.69 -23.58 -16.50
C GLU A 3 -14.45 -22.81 -16.95
N GLU A 4 -14.68 -21.61 -17.45
CA GLU A 4 -13.65 -20.66 -17.86
C GLU A 4 -13.03 -20.05 -16.58
N ARG A 5 -11.93 -20.62 -16.11
CA ARG A 5 -11.13 -20.05 -15.01
C ARG A 5 -10.56 -18.70 -15.47
N SER A 6 -11.23 -17.63 -15.10
CA SER A 6 -10.76 -16.25 -15.26
C SER A 6 -9.51 -16.03 -14.40
N THR A 7 -8.35 -16.38 -14.94
CA THR A 7 -7.05 -16.03 -14.37
C THR A 7 -6.74 -14.59 -14.78
N LYS A 8 -7.31 -13.60 -14.08
CA LYS A 8 -6.90 -12.21 -14.23
C LYS A 8 -5.40 -12.12 -13.89
N ARG A 9 -4.57 -11.98 -14.93
CA ARG A 9 -3.13 -11.77 -14.80
C ARG A 9 -2.91 -10.46 -14.05
N VAL A 10 -2.36 -10.53 -12.84
CA VAL A 10 -1.97 -9.34 -12.07
C VAL A 10 -0.98 -8.53 -12.92
N PRO A 11 -1.28 -7.28 -13.29
CA PRO A 11 -0.41 -6.50 -14.15
C PRO A 11 0.89 -6.18 -13.42
N ARG A 12 2.03 -6.60 -13.99
CA ARG A 12 3.34 -6.11 -13.54
C ARG A 12 3.49 -4.67 -14.01
N GLN A 13 3.19 -3.72 -13.15
CA GLN A 13 3.41 -2.31 -13.42
C GLN A 13 4.86 -1.94 -13.05
N ARG A 14 5.57 -1.34 -14.00
CA ARG A 14 6.90 -0.76 -13.79
C ARG A 14 6.86 0.70 -14.18
N VAL A 15 7.40 1.57 -13.33
CA VAL A 15 7.40 3.02 -13.53
C VAL A 15 8.76 3.56 -13.10
N LEU A 16 9.36 4.38 -13.96
CA LEU A 16 10.54 5.17 -13.66
C LEU A 16 10.12 6.64 -13.54
N ASN A 17 10.48 7.28 -12.41
CA ASN A 17 10.28 8.70 -12.20
C ASN A 17 11.64 9.39 -12.23
N ILE A 18 11.78 10.39 -13.10
CA ILE A 18 13.03 11.13 -13.30
C ILE A 18 12.76 12.58 -12.89
N ARG A 19 13.61 13.12 -12.01
CA ARG A 19 13.62 14.54 -11.64
C ARG A 19 14.97 15.13 -12.00
N VAL A 20 14.94 16.27 -12.68
CA VAL A 20 16.14 17.02 -13.11
C VAL A 20 16.09 18.38 -12.43
N SER A 21 17.25 18.85 -11.95
CA SER A 21 17.42 20.20 -11.41
C SER A 21 18.47 20.96 -12.21
N ALA A 22 18.14 22.17 -12.66
CA ALA A 22 19.09 23.09 -13.29
C ALA A 22 19.07 24.42 -12.50
N GLY A 23 20.08 24.61 -11.65
CA GLY A 23 20.08 25.69 -10.66
C GLY A 23 18.88 25.56 -9.72
N LYS A 24 18.01 26.57 -9.71
CA LYS A 24 16.77 26.62 -8.92
C LYS A 24 15.53 26.11 -9.64
N ARG A 25 15.66 25.52 -10.83
CA ARG A 25 14.52 24.98 -11.61
C ARG A 25 14.44 23.48 -11.47
N LEU A 26 13.21 22.95 -11.40
CA LEU A 26 12.94 21.51 -11.27
C LEU A 26 11.99 21.04 -12.37
N GLY A 27 12.41 20.03 -13.14
CA GLY A 27 11.57 19.31 -14.08
C GLY A 27 11.39 17.85 -13.67
N ARG A 28 10.26 17.25 -14.08
CA ARG A 28 9.97 15.83 -13.84
C ARG A 28 9.42 15.18 -15.10
N ALA A 29 9.76 13.91 -15.30
CA ALA A 29 9.10 13.03 -16.25
C ALA A 29 8.87 11.65 -15.61
N THR A 30 7.88 10.93 -16.13
CA THR A 30 7.55 9.58 -15.68
C THR A 30 7.35 8.70 -16.91
N THR A 31 7.94 7.50 -16.92
CA THR A 31 7.81 6.52 -18.01
C THR A 31 7.58 5.11 -17.46
N ASN A 32 6.91 4.27 -18.24
CA ASN A 32 6.80 2.82 -18.01
C ASN A 32 7.65 2.00 -19.00
N ASP A 33 8.25 2.64 -20.01
CA ASP A 33 9.21 2.04 -20.93
C ASP A 33 10.62 2.14 -20.32
N LEU A 34 11.16 1.00 -19.89
CA LEU A 34 12.49 0.87 -19.30
C LEU A 34 13.56 0.45 -20.33
N SER A 35 13.26 0.50 -21.63
CA SER A 35 14.30 0.39 -22.65
C SER A 35 15.23 1.59 -22.60
N GLU A 36 16.45 1.44 -23.13
CA GLU A 36 17.43 2.53 -23.20
C GLU A 36 16.85 3.78 -23.91
N ALA A 37 16.16 3.57 -25.03
CA ALA A 37 15.49 4.65 -25.76
C ALA A 37 14.36 5.29 -24.94
N GLY A 38 13.57 4.51 -24.22
CA GLY A 38 12.49 5.00 -23.34
C GLY A 38 13.01 5.83 -22.18
N ILE A 39 14.12 5.40 -21.57
CA ILE A 39 14.81 6.14 -20.50
C ILE A 39 15.40 7.44 -21.05
N GLN A 40 16.13 7.39 -22.16
CA GLN A 40 16.73 8.58 -22.78
C GLN A 40 15.68 9.63 -23.13
N LYS A 41 14.56 9.19 -23.71
CA LYS A 41 13.41 10.06 -24.00
C LYS A 41 12.82 10.68 -22.73
N ALA A 42 12.71 9.92 -21.65
CA ALA A 42 12.20 10.42 -20.38
C ALA A 42 13.16 11.43 -19.72
N VAL A 43 14.48 11.20 -19.81
CA VAL A 43 15.50 12.15 -19.34
C VAL A 43 15.43 13.45 -20.12
N GLU A 44 15.40 13.38 -21.44
CA GLU A 44 15.27 14.56 -22.31
C GLU A 44 13.99 15.34 -21.98
N SER A 45 12.86 14.63 -21.84
CA SER A 45 11.59 15.25 -21.44
C SER A 45 11.68 15.95 -20.08
N ALA A 46 12.33 15.32 -19.09
CA ALA A 46 12.53 15.93 -17.78
C ALA A 46 13.42 17.18 -17.84
N HIS A 47 14.45 17.16 -18.69
CA HIS A 47 15.34 18.30 -18.91
C HIS A 47 14.60 19.47 -19.59
N GLN A 48 13.88 19.21 -20.68
CA GLN A 48 13.06 20.22 -21.35
C GLN A 48 12.01 20.82 -20.41
N ASN A 49 11.35 20.00 -19.60
CA ASN A 49 10.43 20.47 -18.56
C ASN A 49 11.13 21.39 -17.55
N THR A 50 12.39 21.13 -17.21
CA THR A 50 13.17 21.97 -16.28
C THR A 50 13.39 23.38 -16.84
N LEU A 51 13.68 23.48 -18.14
CA LEU A 51 13.91 24.77 -18.82
C LEU A 51 12.65 25.64 -18.88
N LEU A 52 11.47 25.02 -18.92
CA LEU A 52 10.17 25.70 -18.96
C LEU A 52 9.66 26.13 -17.58
N MET A 53 10.15 25.53 -16.50
CA MET A 53 9.69 25.81 -15.15
C MET A 53 10.32 27.09 -14.59
N PRO A 54 9.58 27.94 -13.85
CA PRO A 54 10.15 29.08 -13.15
C PRO A 54 11.19 28.65 -12.11
N ALA A 55 12.10 29.57 -11.75
CA ALA A 55 13.02 29.33 -10.64
C ALA A 55 12.24 29.28 -9.32
N ASP A 56 12.54 28.26 -8.51
CA ASP A 56 12.04 28.08 -7.16
C ASP A 56 13.10 28.57 -6.18
N GLU A 57 12.91 29.78 -5.65
CA GLU A 57 13.87 30.41 -4.73
C GLU A 57 14.08 29.61 -3.44
N ASP A 58 13.06 28.83 -3.04
CA ASP A 58 13.05 27.98 -1.85
C ASP A 58 13.70 26.60 -2.09
N PHE A 59 14.10 26.30 -3.33
CA PHE A 59 14.79 25.05 -3.64
C PHE A 59 16.22 25.08 -3.11
N LEU A 60 16.45 24.34 -2.02
CA LEU A 60 17.73 24.24 -1.32
C LEU A 60 18.74 23.29 -1.99
N GLY A 61 18.39 22.69 -3.13
CA GLY A 61 19.20 21.67 -3.80
C GLY A 61 18.73 20.24 -3.51
N LEU A 62 19.39 19.28 -4.15
CA LEU A 62 19.14 17.86 -3.90
C LEU A 62 19.68 17.46 -2.51
N PRO A 63 19.03 16.50 -1.83
CA PRO A 63 19.54 15.98 -0.55
C PRO A 63 20.95 15.43 -0.75
N GLN A 64 21.82 15.71 0.22
CA GLN A 64 23.16 15.12 0.26
C GLN A 64 23.05 13.60 0.41
N PRO A 65 24.02 12.83 -0.13
CA PRO A 65 24.06 11.39 0.10
C PRO A 65 24.03 11.08 1.60
N ILE A 66 23.07 10.27 2.01
CA ILE A 66 22.99 9.73 3.37
C ILE A 66 23.46 8.29 3.31
N ARG A 67 24.20 7.83 4.33
CA ARG A 67 24.59 6.42 4.44
C ARG A 67 23.35 5.54 4.41
N ASN A 68 23.30 4.66 3.42
CA ASN A 68 22.20 3.71 3.29
C ASN A 68 22.18 2.76 4.49
N ILE A 69 20.99 2.60 5.09
CA ILE A 69 20.73 1.57 6.08
C ILE A 69 20.28 0.34 5.30
N THR A 70 21.05 -0.76 5.38
CA THR A 70 20.61 -2.05 4.85
C THR A 70 19.59 -2.64 5.81
N VAL A 71 18.44 -3.04 5.28
CA VAL A 71 17.39 -3.75 6.01
C VAL A 71 17.08 -5.04 5.28
N ASP A 72 16.76 -6.09 6.03
CA ASP A 72 16.19 -7.30 5.45
C ASP A 72 14.80 -6.97 4.93
N SER A 73 14.66 -7.01 3.61
CA SER A 73 13.40 -6.61 2.94
C SER A 73 12.99 -7.59 1.84
N TRP A 74 13.79 -8.62 1.59
CA TRP A 74 13.52 -9.68 0.63
C TRP A 74 13.14 -10.98 1.33
N ASP A 75 12.03 -11.55 0.88
CA ASP A 75 11.57 -12.88 1.25
C ASP A 75 11.16 -13.62 -0.02
N GLU A 76 11.83 -14.74 -0.31
CA GLU A 76 11.66 -15.48 -1.55
C GLU A 76 10.28 -16.14 -1.64
N ALA A 77 9.79 -16.68 -0.51
CA ALA A 77 8.46 -17.29 -0.43
C ALA A 77 7.35 -16.28 -0.76
N THR A 78 7.52 -15.03 -0.31
CA THR A 78 6.62 -13.93 -0.63
C THR A 78 6.75 -13.48 -2.08
N ALA A 79 7.98 -13.35 -2.60
CA ALA A 79 8.25 -12.91 -3.97
C ALA A 79 7.65 -13.84 -5.04
N PHE A 80 7.70 -15.15 -4.78
CA PHE A 80 7.31 -16.19 -5.72
C PHE A 80 6.05 -16.94 -5.32
N CYS A 81 5.27 -16.41 -4.37
CA CYS A 81 4.03 -17.04 -3.94
C CYS A 81 3.08 -17.26 -5.12
N SER A 82 2.69 -18.52 -5.32
CA SER A 82 1.85 -18.91 -6.45
C SER A 82 0.38 -18.53 -6.24
N PRO A 83 -0.39 -18.32 -7.33
CA PRO A 83 -1.83 -18.19 -7.25
C PRO A 83 -2.51 -19.33 -6.50
N GLU A 84 -2.01 -20.56 -6.64
CA GLU A 84 -2.53 -21.76 -5.98
C GLU A 84 -2.31 -21.69 -4.46
N THR A 85 -1.14 -21.23 -4.03
CA THR A 85 -0.83 -21.04 -2.60
C THR A 85 -1.78 -20.01 -1.99
N ARG A 86 -1.98 -18.88 -2.67
CA ARG A 86 -2.95 -17.86 -2.24
C ARG A 86 -4.38 -18.42 -2.19
N ALA A 87 -4.79 -19.20 -3.18
CA ALA A 87 -6.11 -19.82 -3.21
C ALA A 87 -6.30 -20.80 -2.05
N THR A 88 -5.28 -21.58 -1.67
CA THR A 88 -5.32 -22.46 -0.50
C THR A 88 -5.48 -21.66 0.80
N ILE A 89 -4.77 -20.54 0.95
CA ILE A 89 -4.90 -19.64 2.11
C ILE A 89 -6.34 -19.10 2.21
N VAL A 90 -6.85 -18.52 1.11
CA VAL A 90 -8.22 -18.00 1.05
C VAL A 90 -9.25 -19.10 1.34
N ARG A 91 -9.05 -20.31 0.81
CA ARG A 91 -9.92 -21.45 1.09
C ARG A 91 -9.94 -21.79 2.58
N GLY A 92 -8.79 -21.79 3.24
CA GLY A 92 -8.69 -22.05 4.68
C GLY A 92 -9.51 -21.05 5.50
N VAL A 93 -9.39 -19.77 5.19
CA VAL A 93 -10.19 -18.69 5.80
C VAL A 93 -11.68 -18.86 5.52
N CYS A 94 -12.08 -19.10 4.26
CA CYS A 94 -13.49 -19.26 3.91
C CYS A 94 -14.17 -20.42 4.65
N LEU A 95 -13.44 -21.52 4.90
CA LEU A 95 -13.98 -22.67 5.63
C LEU A 95 -14.36 -22.34 7.08
N GLN A 96 -13.71 -21.37 7.72
CA GLN A 96 -14.02 -21.00 9.11
C GLN A 96 -15.41 -20.38 9.27
N GLY A 97 -15.96 -19.74 8.24
CA GLY A 97 -17.31 -19.17 8.28
C GLY A 97 -18.43 -20.16 8.00
N VAL A 98 -18.12 -21.33 7.43
CA VAL A 98 -19.12 -22.32 7.00
C VAL A 98 -19.92 -22.84 8.20
N GLU A 99 -19.26 -23.13 9.32
CA GLU A 99 -19.90 -23.63 10.55
C GLU A 99 -20.90 -22.62 11.14
N HIS A 100 -20.73 -21.34 10.85
CA HIS A 100 -21.57 -20.27 11.35
C HIS A 100 -22.58 -19.74 10.33
N ASN A 101 -22.71 -20.37 9.16
CA ASN A 101 -23.52 -19.88 8.02
C ASN A 101 -23.16 -18.44 7.63
N LEU A 102 -21.87 -18.13 7.55
CA LEU A 102 -21.37 -16.82 7.16
C LEU A 102 -20.81 -16.83 5.74
N ASN A 103 -20.99 -15.73 5.03
CA ASN A 103 -20.32 -15.50 3.76
C ASN A 103 -18.96 -14.85 4.01
N VAL A 104 -17.89 -15.62 3.88
CA VAL A 104 -16.51 -15.17 4.08
C VAL A 104 -15.83 -14.96 2.74
N SER A 105 -15.25 -13.78 2.55
CA SER A 105 -14.46 -13.43 1.37
C SER A 105 -13.25 -12.61 1.79
N GLY A 106 -12.12 -12.76 1.10
CA GLY A 106 -10.95 -11.97 1.44
C GLY A 106 -9.93 -11.97 0.30
N PRO A 107 -9.55 -10.80 -0.22
CA PRO A 107 -8.43 -10.74 -1.15
C PRO A 107 -7.13 -11.00 -0.37
N ALA A 108 -6.39 -12.03 -0.77
CA ALA A 108 -4.97 -12.16 -0.44
C ALA A 108 -4.20 -11.28 -1.43
N GLU A 109 -3.86 -10.05 -1.02
CA GLU A 109 -3.14 -9.10 -1.86
C GLU A 109 -1.63 -9.23 -1.66
N GLN A 110 -0.90 -9.32 -2.77
CA GLN A 110 0.55 -9.27 -2.76
C GLN A 110 1.00 -8.06 -3.57
N ALA A 111 1.46 -7.03 -2.85
CA ALA A 111 2.07 -5.86 -3.46
C ALA A 111 3.60 -6.03 -3.48
N PHE A 112 4.15 -6.26 -4.67
CA PHE A 112 5.59 -6.16 -4.91
C PHE A 112 5.92 -4.72 -5.29
N LYS A 113 6.68 -4.01 -4.45
CA LYS A 113 7.08 -2.62 -4.72
C LYS A 113 8.59 -2.48 -4.67
N ARG A 114 9.21 -2.40 -5.85
CA ARG A 114 10.61 -1.97 -5.97
C ARG A 114 10.63 -0.46 -6.23
N LEU A 115 11.19 0.31 -5.29
CA LEU A 115 11.39 1.74 -5.44
C LEU A 115 12.90 2.04 -5.44
N PRO A 116 13.60 1.84 -6.57
CA PRO A 116 14.96 2.30 -6.67
C PRO A 116 14.93 3.84 -6.68
N TRP A 117 15.54 4.45 -5.66
CA TRP A 117 15.80 5.88 -5.62
C TRP A 117 17.29 6.12 -5.83
N SER A 118 17.65 7.06 -6.69
CA SER A 118 19.02 7.53 -6.86
C SER A 118 18.99 9.04 -7.10
N ALA A 119 19.82 9.78 -6.36
CA ALA A 119 19.98 11.22 -6.49
C ALA A 119 21.44 11.53 -6.83
N ALA A 120 21.80 11.55 -8.11
CA ALA A 120 23.16 11.76 -8.61
C ALA A 120 24.21 10.72 -8.11
N GLU A 121 25.39 10.77 -8.75
CA GLU A 121 26.44 9.75 -8.97
C GLU A 121 26.80 8.72 -7.88
N GLU A 122 26.36 8.88 -6.63
CA GLU A 122 26.81 8.06 -5.49
C GLU A 122 25.70 7.30 -4.74
N HIS A 123 24.46 7.29 -5.25
CA HIS A 123 23.36 6.60 -4.58
C HIS A 123 23.17 5.17 -5.09
N GLU A 124 23.51 4.20 -4.26
CA GLU A 124 23.08 2.80 -4.42
C GLU A 124 21.55 2.69 -4.27
N PRO A 125 20.84 2.06 -5.23
CA PRO A 125 19.39 1.94 -5.20
C PRO A 125 18.94 1.13 -3.99
N THR A 126 18.40 1.81 -2.98
CA THR A 126 18.07 1.17 -1.71
C THR A 126 16.56 1.21 -1.49
N MET A 127 15.90 0.09 -1.78
CA MET A 127 14.79 -0.53 -1.03
C MET A 127 14.07 -1.54 -1.93
N LEU A 128 14.15 -2.82 -1.57
CA LEU A 128 13.44 -3.91 -2.21
C LEU A 128 12.50 -4.52 -1.18
N GLY A 129 11.31 -3.97 -1.00
CA GLY A 129 10.37 -4.41 0.03
C GLY A 129 9.24 -5.26 -0.53
N HIS A 130 8.93 -6.36 0.15
CA HIS A 130 7.64 -7.04 0.00
C HIS A 130 6.67 -6.57 1.08
N SER A 131 5.41 -6.44 0.71
CA SER A 131 4.33 -6.20 1.66
C SER A 131 3.16 -7.12 1.33
N PRO A 132 3.23 -8.40 1.71
CA PRO A 132 2.06 -9.27 1.69
C PRO A 132 1.02 -8.73 2.68
N GLY A 133 -0.22 -8.62 2.19
CA GLY A 133 -1.36 -8.18 2.98
C GLY A 133 -2.53 -9.14 2.82
N CYS A 134 -3.30 -9.31 3.88
CA CYS A 134 -4.54 -10.06 3.84
C CYS A 134 -5.64 -9.22 4.47
N ILE A 135 -6.75 -9.09 3.75
CA ILE A 135 -7.98 -8.48 4.24
C ILE A 135 -9.06 -9.56 4.17
N ILE A 136 -9.77 -9.76 5.27
CA ILE A 136 -10.83 -10.76 5.39
C ILE A 136 -12.12 -10.06 5.80
N ASN A 137 -13.14 -10.25 4.98
CA ASN A 137 -14.48 -9.74 5.16
C ASN A 137 -15.43 -10.91 5.38
N THR A 138 -16.15 -10.88 6.49
CA THR A 138 -17.16 -11.88 6.83
C THR A 138 -18.52 -11.21 6.98
N MET A 139 -19.55 -11.78 6.36
CA MET A 139 -20.91 -11.23 6.38
C MET A 139 -21.88 -12.29 6.91
N SER A 140 -22.76 -11.87 7.82
CA SER A 140 -23.98 -12.60 8.18
C SER A 140 -25.20 -11.91 7.55
N GLU A 141 -26.40 -12.38 7.86
CA GLU A 141 -27.64 -11.71 7.44
C GLU A 141 -27.82 -10.32 8.09
N SER A 142 -27.28 -10.10 9.29
CA SER A 142 -27.54 -8.88 10.09
C SER A 142 -26.28 -8.17 10.57
N SER A 143 -25.09 -8.66 10.21
CA SER A 143 -23.81 -8.15 10.72
C SER A 143 -22.65 -8.40 9.77
N ALA A 144 -21.57 -7.67 10.00
CA ALA A 144 -20.31 -7.83 9.28
C ALA A 144 -19.15 -7.93 10.29
N GLY A 145 -18.11 -8.64 9.90
CA GLY A 145 -16.86 -8.74 10.64
C GLY A 145 -15.68 -8.58 9.70
N TRP A 146 -14.63 -7.93 10.21
CA TRP A 146 -13.49 -7.54 9.40
C TRP A 146 -12.19 -7.78 10.15
N ALA A 147 -11.17 -8.24 9.41
CA ALA A 147 -9.80 -8.33 9.90
C ALA A 147 -8.81 -7.99 8.77
N LYS A 148 -7.74 -7.30 9.14
CA LYS A 148 -6.62 -6.94 8.26
C LYS A 148 -5.31 -7.29 8.94
N GLY A 149 -4.43 -7.93 8.17
CA GLY A 149 -3.06 -8.22 8.57
C GLY A 149 -2.09 -7.91 7.44
N GLY A 150 -0.87 -7.53 7.82
CA GLY A 150 0.20 -7.21 6.90
C GLY A 150 1.55 -7.59 7.51
N GLY A 151 2.49 -7.92 6.65
CA GLY A 151 3.87 -8.22 7.05
C GLY A 151 4.81 -7.94 5.89
N TRP A 152 6.08 -8.28 6.07
CA TRP A 152 7.04 -8.28 4.96
C TRP A 152 7.40 -9.70 4.50
N ARG A 153 7.13 -10.72 5.34
CA ARG A 153 7.14 -12.13 4.97
C ARG A 153 5.73 -12.72 4.98
N LEU A 154 5.48 -13.67 4.08
CA LEU A 154 4.22 -14.43 4.04
C LEU A 154 4.02 -15.26 5.32
N SER A 155 5.11 -15.73 5.94
CA SER A 155 5.09 -16.47 7.21
C SER A 155 4.62 -15.63 8.40
N ASP A 156 4.70 -14.30 8.30
CA ASP A 156 4.30 -13.41 9.39
C ASP A 156 2.77 -13.18 9.38
N LEU A 157 2.07 -13.63 8.34
CA LEU A 157 0.62 -13.52 8.22
C LEU A 157 -0.07 -14.74 8.85
N ASP A 158 -0.58 -14.56 10.07
CA ASP A 158 -1.48 -15.53 10.70
C ASP A 158 -2.90 -15.40 10.13
N THR A 159 -3.08 -15.94 8.92
CA THR A 159 -4.38 -15.92 8.23
C THR A 159 -5.47 -16.70 8.97
N GLU A 160 -5.10 -17.67 9.81
CA GLU A 160 -6.05 -18.44 10.60
C GLU A 160 -6.63 -17.58 11.73
N ALA A 161 -5.78 -16.84 12.44
CA ALA A 161 -6.19 -15.91 13.49
C ALA A 161 -7.02 -14.75 12.92
N LEU A 162 -6.60 -14.17 11.79
CA LEU A 162 -7.36 -13.10 11.12
C LEU A 162 -8.75 -13.58 10.69
N GLY A 163 -8.86 -14.80 10.17
CA GLY A 163 -10.14 -15.36 9.80
C GLY A 163 -11.06 -15.60 11.00
N LYS A 164 -10.51 -16.15 12.10
CA LYS A 164 -11.25 -16.31 13.37
C LYS A 164 -11.74 -14.98 13.92
N GLU A 165 -10.91 -13.94 13.89
CA GLU A 165 -11.28 -12.60 14.34
C GLU A 165 -12.45 -12.05 13.52
N ALA A 166 -12.36 -12.09 12.18
CA ALA A 166 -13.42 -11.62 11.30
C ALA A 166 -14.73 -12.41 11.50
N VAL A 167 -14.65 -13.74 11.67
CA VAL A 167 -15.80 -14.59 11.97
C VAL A 167 -16.41 -14.24 13.33
N SER A 168 -15.59 -14.09 14.39
CA SER A 168 -16.08 -13.75 15.74
C SER A 168 -16.83 -12.42 15.73
N LYS A 169 -16.25 -11.39 15.10
CA LYS A 169 -16.89 -10.06 14.95
C LYS A 169 -18.23 -10.15 14.24
N ALA A 170 -18.33 -10.96 13.17
CA ALA A 170 -19.59 -11.17 12.48
C ALA A 170 -20.60 -11.94 13.34
N VAL A 171 -20.20 -12.97 14.07
CA VAL A 171 -21.12 -13.74 14.94
C VAL A 171 -21.63 -12.88 16.10
N GLU A 172 -20.74 -12.18 16.79
CA GLU A 172 -21.05 -11.34 17.96
C GLU A 172 -21.88 -10.12 17.58
N GLY A 173 -21.67 -9.56 16.38
CA GLY A 173 -22.39 -8.39 15.90
C GLY A 173 -23.83 -8.65 15.43
N ARG A 174 -24.33 -9.89 15.52
CA ARG A 174 -25.68 -10.24 15.05
C ARG A 174 -26.76 -9.49 15.83
N ASN A 175 -27.80 -9.11 15.11
CA ASN A 175 -28.98 -8.43 15.64
C ASN A 175 -28.64 -7.09 16.33
N PRO A 176 -27.99 -6.16 15.60
CA PRO A 176 -27.65 -4.84 16.15
C PRO A 176 -28.92 -4.09 16.58
N VAL A 177 -28.80 -3.32 17.67
CA VAL A 177 -29.90 -2.53 18.22
C VAL A 177 -29.63 -1.04 17.96
N ALA A 178 -30.67 -0.32 17.55
CA ALA A 178 -30.58 1.13 17.39
C ALA A 178 -30.41 1.81 18.75
N VAL A 179 -29.57 2.84 18.79
CA VAL A 179 -29.36 3.69 19.96
C VAL A 179 -29.71 5.13 19.60
N ASP A 180 -30.28 5.87 20.56
CA ASP A 180 -30.63 7.27 20.37
C ASP A 180 -29.36 8.15 20.22
N PRO A 181 -29.43 9.28 19.51
CA PRO A 181 -28.31 10.23 19.45
C PRO A 181 -27.95 10.78 20.83
N GLY A 182 -26.67 10.77 21.17
CA GLY A 182 -26.22 11.20 22.50
C GLY A 182 -24.71 11.13 22.68
N ARG A 183 -24.26 11.41 23.91
CA ARG A 183 -22.85 11.26 24.30
C ARG A 183 -22.66 9.88 24.91
N TYR A 184 -21.80 9.08 24.29
CA TYR A 184 -21.49 7.73 24.75
C TYR A 184 -19.99 7.56 24.94
N PRO A 185 -19.55 6.83 25.96
CA PRO A 185 -18.23 6.24 25.92
C PRO A 185 -18.17 5.25 24.74
N VAL A 186 -17.20 5.42 23.85
CA VAL A 186 -16.99 4.56 22.68
C VAL A 186 -15.68 3.80 22.87
N VAL A 187 -15.74 2.49 22.69
CA VAL A 187 -14.54 1.65 22.57
C VAL A 187 -14.25 1.52 21.08
N LEU A 188 -13.11 2.06 20.65
CA LEU A 188 -12.67 1.96 19.26
C LEU A 188 -11.86 0.69 19.07
N ASP A 189 -12.21 -0.07 18.04
CA ASP A 189 -11.40 -1.17 17.56
C ASP A 189 -10.06 -0.65 17.00
N THR A 190 -9.04 -1.51 16.98
CA THR A 190 -7.68 -1.15 16.53
C THR A 190 -7.69 -0.58 15.12
N TYR A 191 -8.55 -1.11 14.24
CA TYR A 191 -8.75 -0.66 12.87
C TYR A 191 -9.33 0.75 12.77
N ALA A 192 -10.28 1.10 13.64
CA ALA A 192 -10.82 2.46 13.67
C ALA A 192 -9.76 3.47 14.12
N VAL A 193 -8.87 3.06 15.03
CA VAL A 193 -7.73 3.88 15.44
C VAL A 193 -6.70 4.03 14.32
N ASP A 194 -6.41 2.97 13.56
CA ASP A 194 -5.53 2.99 12.36
C ASP A 194 -6.01 4.06 11.37
N ASP A 195 -7.29 4.03 11.00
CA ASP A 195 -7.89 4.98 10.05
C ASP A 195 -7.82 6.44 10.56
N ILE A 196 -8.07 6.67 11.84
CA ILE A 196 -7.98 8.01 12.45
C ILE A 196 -6.54 8.53 12.41
N LEU A 197 -5.56 7.68 12.74
CA LEU A 197 -4.16 8.05 12.72
C LEU A 197 -3.66 8.31 11.30
N GLU A 198 -4.09 7.50 10.32
CA GLU A 198 -3.79 7.73 8.90
C GLU A 198 -4.34 9.08 8.43
N ALA A 199 -5.61 9.36 8.73
CA ALA A 199 -6.24 10.64 8.39
C ALA A 199 -5.52 11.82 9.05
N LEU A 200 -5.17 11.71 10.34
CA LEU A 200 -4.43 12.76 11.06
C LEU A 200 -3.02 12.97 10.48
N SER A 201 -2.32 11.90 10.12
CA SER A 201 -1.00 11.99 9.50
C SER A 201 -1.09 12.70 8.14
N MET A 202 -2.04 12.30 7.31
CA MET A 202 -2.16 12.79 5.94
C MET A 202 -2.64 14.25 5.87
N TYR A 203 -3.57 14.63 6.74
CA TYR A 203 -4.19 15.96 6.69
C TYR A 203 -3.73 16.92 7.79
N GLY A 204 -3.42 16.42 8.98
CA GLY A 204 -3.13 17.24 10.16
C GLY A 204 -1.64 17.52 10.39
N MET A 205 -0.76 16.59 10.02
CA MET A 205 0.68 16.65 10.39
C MET A 205 1.64 16.86 9.21
N ALA A 206 1.14 16.89 7.97
CA ALA A 206 1.98 17.24 6.83
C ALA A 206 2.41 18.72 6.92
N LEU A 207 3.72 19.02 6.93
CA LEU A 207 4.27 20.40 6.99
C LEU A 207 3.97 21.28 5.75
N ARG A 208 3.29 20.75 4.73
CA ARG A 208 3.05 21.44 3.46
C ARG A 208 2.01 22.58 3.51
N PRO A 209 0.91 22.52 4.29
CA PRO A 209 -0.03 23.63 4.44
C PRO A 209 0.55 24.81 5.23
N TYR A 210 1.52 24.58 6.14
CA TYR A 210 2.04 25.64 7.02
C TYR A 210 2.90 26.68 6.30
N ARG A 211 3.63 26.28 5.25
CA ARG A 211 4.46 27.23 4.47
C ARG A 211 3.65 28.22 3.62
N ARG A 212 2.39 27.92 3.30
CA ARG A 212 1.55 28.82 2.50
C ARG A 212 0.80 29.86 3.34
N ALA A 213 0.72 29.66 4.66
CA ALA A 213 0.07 30.58 5.60
C ALA A 213 1.04 31.57 6.28
N ALA A 214 2.37 31.36 6.15
CA ALA A 214 3.39 32.24 6.72
C ALA A 214 3.89 33.34 5.77
N VAL A 215 3.29 33.46 4.58
CA VAL A 215 3.48 34.57 3.65
C VAL A 215 2.10 35.16 3.34
N GLY A 216 1.58 35.89 4.33
CA GLY A 216 0.37 36.70 4.27
C GLY A 216 0.54 37.89 5.19
#